data_AF-A0A838QBN3-F1
#
_entry.id   AF-A0A838QBN3-F1
#
_cell.length_a   1.000
_cell.length_b   1.000
_cell.length_c   1.000
_cell.angle_alpha   90.00
_cell.angle_beta   90.00
_cell.angle_gamma   90.00
#
_symmetry.space_group_name_H-M   'P 1'
#
loop_
_entity.id
_entity.type
_entity.pdbx_description
1 polymer ?
#
loop_
_entity_poly.entity_id
_entity_poly.type
_entity_poly.pdbx_seq_one_letter_code
_entity_poly.pdbx_strand_id
1 'polypeptide(L)' 'MIETREVDPFRVFVQGAFGMRRKQMVNVLRAVGRVAPSEAVTILQGLGIDPMTRPETLSPVQFVEVMRATDRGVASAS' A
#
# COMPACT_ATOMS: atom_id res chain seq x y z
N MET A 1 -15.41 -3.05 0.74
CA MET A 1 -15.55 -3.90 1.94
C MET A 1 -14.36 -4.84 2.01
N ILE A 2 -13.80 -5.06 3.20
CA ILE A 2 -12.70 -6.00 3.42
C ILE A 2 -13.25 -7.39 3.75
N GLU A 3 -12.69 -8.44 3.17
CA GLU A 3 -13.08 -9.82 3.47
C GLU A 3 -12.40 -10.31 4.76
N THR A 4 -12.99 -11.27 5.47
CA THR A 4 -12.44 -11.80 6.73
C THR A 4 -11.00 -12.30 6.58
N ARG A 5 -10.68 -12.95 5.46
CA ARG A 5 -9.31 -13.44 5.15
C ARG A 5 -8.28 -12.33 4.94
N GLU A 6 -8.74 -11.11 4.66
CA GLU A 6 -7.89 -9.95 4.39
C GLU A 6 -7.63 -9.12 5.65
N VAL A 7 -8.34 -9.38 6.76
CA VAL A 7 -8.26 -8.56 7.98
C VAL A 7 -6.85 -8.55 8.59
N ASP A 8 -6.23 -9.73 8.73
CA ASP A 8 -4.88 -9.82 9.30
C ASP A 8 -3.80 -9.19 8.40
N PRO A 9 -3.73 -9.50 7.08
CA PRO A 9 -2.86 -8.80 6.15
C PRO A 9 -3.05 -7.27 6.17
N PHE A 10 -4.31 -6.81 6.20
CA PHE A 10 -4.63 -5.39 6.24
C PHE A 10 -4.15 -4.72 7.51
N ARG A 11 -4.36 -5.36 8.67
CA ARG A 11 -3.87 -4.85 9.94
C ARG A 11 -2.34 -4.72 9.91
N VAL A 12 -1.62 -5.73 9.44
CA VAL A 12 -0.15 -5.70 9.34
C VAL A 12 0.30 -4.58 8.40
N PHE A 13 -0.33 -4.46 7.23
CA PHE A 13 -0.03 -3.44 6.24
C PHE A 13 -0.23 -2.02 6.79
N VAL A 14 -1.39 -1.75 7.40
CA VAL A 14 -1.71 -0.45 7.99
C VAL A 14 -0.77 -0.13 9.15
N GLN A 15 -0.49 -1.08 10.04
CA GLN A 15 0.44 -0.86 11.15
C GLN A 15 1.86 -0.51 10.64
N GLY A 16 2.35 -1.22 9.62
CA GLY A 16 3.62 -0.91 8.97
C GLY A 16 3.63 0.50 8.37
N ALA A 17 2.55 0.88 7.67
CA ALA A 17 2.42 2.19 7.07
C ALA A 17 2.43 3.33 8.11
N PHE A 18 1.70 3.17 9.22
CA PHE A 18 1.67 4.17 10.30
C PHE A 18 2.99 4.24 11.09
N GLY A 19 3.75 3.14 11.17
CA GLY A 19 5.15 3.16 11.63
C GLY A 19 6.04 4.10 10.80
N MET A 20 5.65 4.32 9.55
CA MET A 20 6.34 5.18 8.58
C MET A 20 5.56 6.45 8.23
N ARG A 21 4.61 6.92 9.07
CA ARG A 21 3.72 8.07 8.79
C ARG A 21 4.41 9.33 8.22
N ARG A 22 5.65 9.62 8.61
CA ARG A 22 6.38 10.80 8.09
C ARG A 22 7.01 10.61 6.70
N LYS A 23 6.88 9.43 6.09
CA LYS A 23 7.42 9.10 4.77
C LYS A 23 6.33 9.23 3.71
N GLN A 24 6.77 9.35 2.46
CA GLN A 24 5.89 9.34 1.29
C GLN A 24 5.40 7.91 1.01
N MET A 25 4.18 7.75 0.49
CA MET A 25 3.57 6.44 0.24
C MET A 25 4.40 5.56 -0.69
N VAL A 26 5.11 6.14 -1.66
CA VAL A 26 6.05 5.38 -2.50
C VAL A 26 7.13 4.67 -1.68
N ASN A 27 7.64 5.30 -0.61
CA ASN A 27 8.65 4.69 0.26
C ASN A 27 8.04 3.70 1.25
N VAL A 28 6.79 3.91 1.65
CA VAL A 28 6.04 2.96 2.48
C VAL A 28 5.75 1.68 1.70
N LEU A 29 5.28 1.77 0.46
CA LEU A 29 5.02 0.60 -0.38
C LEU A 29 6.26 -0.25 -0.62
N ARG A 30 7.41 0.37 -0.83
CA ARG A 30 8.68 -0.35 -0.98
C ARG A 30 9.07 -1.13 0.29
N ALA A 31 8.87 -0.54 1.47
CA ALA A 31 9.27 -1.13 2.73
C ALA A 31 8.27 -2.17 3.27
N VAL A 32 6.98 -1.84 3.20
CA VAL A 32 5.89 -2.63 3.79
C VAL A 32 5.27 -3.57 2.76
N GLY A 33 5.05 -3.07 1.54
CA GLY A 33 4.50 -3.83 0.42
C GLY A 33 5.51 -4.66 -0.36
N ARG A 34 6.82 -4.45 -0.11
CA ARG A 34 7.94 -5.17 -0.75
C ARG A 34 7.93 -5.13 -2.29
N VAL A 35 7.36 -4.08 -2.87
CA VAL A 35 7.32 -3.83 -4.32
C VAL A 35 8.51 -3.01 -4.80
N ALA A 36 8.85 -3.14 -6.08
CA ALA A 36 9.90 -2.34 -6.70
C ALA A 36 9.54 -0.84 -6.73
N PRO A 37 10.52 0.09 -6.81
CA PRO A 37 10.24 1.52 -6.80
C PRO A 37 9.32 1.98 -7.94
N SER A 38 9.56 1.50 -9.16
CA SER A 38 8.72 1.82 -10.34
C SER A 38 7.31 1.26 -10.19
N GLU A 39 7.18 0.05 -9.65
CA GLU A 39 5.90 -0.60 -9.40
C GLU A 39 5.09 0.12 -8.32
N ALA A 40 5.72 0.57 -7.24
CA ALA A 40 5.06 1.36 -6.21
C ALA A 40 4.43 2.65 -6.76
N VAL A 41 5.13 3.34 -7.68
CA VAL A 41 4.61 4.53 -8.37
C VAL A 41 3.43 4.15 -9.26
N THR A 42 3.57 3.10 -10.08
CA THR A 42 2.50 2.62 -10.97
C THR A 42 1.25 2.22 -10.20
N ILE A 43 1.38 1.50 -9.08
CA ILE A 43 0.26 1.10 -8.22
C ILE A 43 -0.47 2.32 -7.68
N LEU A 44 0.25 3.29 -7.08
CA LEU A 44 -0.37 4.46 -6.48
C LEU A 44 -1.07 5.33 -7.53
N GLN A 45 -0.41 5.59 -8.65
CA GLN A 45 -0.98 6.37 -9.75
C GLN A 45 -2.20 5.67 -10.38
N GLY A 46 -2.14 4.34 -10.55
CA GLY A 46 -3.26 3.55 -11.06
C GLY A 46 -4.50 3.58 -10.15
N LEU A 47 -4.31 3.88 -8.86
CA LEU A 47 -5.38 4.07 -7.88
C LEU A 47 -5.76 5.56 -7.68
N GLY A 48 -5.16 6.47 -8.46
CA GLY A 48 -5.40 7.91 -8.32
C GLY A 48 -4.81 8.52 -7.04
N ILE A 49 -3.81 7.88 -6.43
CA ILE A 49 -3.13 8.35 -5.21
C ILE A 49 -1.80 8.99 -5.60
N ASP A 50 -1.55 10.22 -5.12
CA ASP A 50 -0.24 10.87 -5.27
C ASP A 50 0.85 10.05 -4.55
N PRO A 51 1.90 9.56 -5.25
CA PRO A 51 3.01 8.84 -4.63
C PRO A 51 3.71 9.59 -3.49
N MET A 52 3.61 10.92 -3.50
CA MET A 52 4.23 11.83 -2.54
C MET A 52 3.35 12.09 -1.31
N THR A 53 2.11 11.60 -1.30
CA THR A 53 1.25 11.74 -0.12
C THR A 53 1.77 10.95 1.07
N ARG A 54 1.34 11.32 2.27
CA ARG A 54 1.70 10.63 3.51
C ARG A 54 0.65 9.59 3.90
N PRO A 55 1.02 8.48 4.57
CA PRO A 55 0.09 7.44 5.01
C PRO A 55 -1.12 7.95 5.78
N GLU A 56 -0.93 8.92 6.69
CA GLU A 56 -2.01 9.45 7.52
C GLU A 56 -3.12 10.17 6.73
N THR A 57 -2.90 10.47 5.45
CA THR A 57 -3.88 11.14 4.59
C THR A 57 -4.77 10.17 3.83
N LEU A 58 -4.42 8.88 3.78
CA LEU A 58 -5.21 7.86 3.09
C LEU A 58 -6.43 7.47 3.94
N SER A 59 -7.56 7.32 3.27
CA SER A 59 -8.75 6.72 3.86
C SER A 59 -8.56 5.20 4.05
N PRO A 60 -9.35 4.56 4.94
CA PRO A 60 -9.33 3.10 5.09
C PRO A 60 -9.59 2.35 3.77
N VAL A 61 -10.45 2.89 2.91
CA VAL A 61 -10.76 2.28 1.59
C VAL A 61 -9.53 2.29 0.68
N GLN A 62 -8.82 3.42 0.62
CA GLN A 62 -7.58 3.53 -0.15
C GLN A 62 -6.51 2.56 0.37
N PHE A 63 -6.40 2.37 1.68
CA PHE A 63 -5.48 1.36 2.23
C PHE A 63 -5.82 -0.06 1.77
N VAL A 64 -7.10 -0.43 1.69
CA VAL A 64 -7.53 -1.75 1.19
C VAL A 64 -7.15 -1.90 -0.28
N GLU A 65 -7.39 -0.87 -1.10
CA GLU A 65 -7.08 -0.89 -2.54
C GLU A 65 -5.58 -1.01 -2.80
N VAL A 66 -4.77 -0.23 -2.07
CA VAL A 66 -3.30 -0.27 -2.16
C VAL A 66 -2.76 -1.63 -1.75
N MET A 67 -3.23 -2.20 -0.63
CA MET A 67 -2.82 -3.53 -0.18
C MET A 67 -3.12 -4.60 -1.25
N ARG A 68 -4.34 -4.61 -1.79
CA ARG A 68 -4.75 -5.58 -2.83
C ARG A 68 -3.93 -5.43 -4.12
N ALA A 69 -3.63 -4.20 -4.52
CA ALA A 69 -2.82 -3.94 -5.71
C ALA A 69 -1.38 -4.41 -5.53
N THR A 70 -0.84 -4.25 -4.31
CA THR A 70 0.50 -4.69 -3.94
C THR A 70 0.59 -6.22 -3.98
N ASP A 71 -0.39 -6.93 -3.39
CA ASP A 71 -0.42 -8.40 -3.36
C ASP A 71 -0.48 -9.01 -4.78
N ARG A 72 -1.27 -8.41 -5.68
CA ARG A 72 -1.31 -8.81 -7.11
C ARG A 72 -0.01 -8.53 -7.86
N GLY A 73 0.66 -7.42 -7.55
CA GLY A 73 1.95 -7.06 -8.14
C GLY A 73 3.05 -8.06 -7.77
N VAL A 74 3.12 -8.42 -6.48
CA VAL A 74 4.03 -9.46 -5.95
C VAL A 74 3.78 -10.82 -6.60
N ALA A 75 2.51 -11.21 -6.77
CA ALA A 75 2.13 -12.47 -7.44
C ALA A 75 2.47 -12.50 -8.94
N SER A 76 2.64 -11.34 -9.59
CA SER A 76 3.02 -11.23 -11.00
C SER A 76 4.53 -11.12 -11.21
N ALA A 77 5.29 -10.84 -10.15
CA ALA A 77 6.75 -10.67 -10.15
C ALA A 77 7.51 -11.90 -9.59
N SER A 78 6.79 -12.95 -9.20
CA SER A 78 7.31 -14.24 -8.69
C SER A 78 7.09 -15.34 -9.72
#